data_AF-S9VVI0-F1
#
_entry.id   AF-S9VVI0-F1
#
_cell.length_a   1.000
_cell.length_b   1.000
_cell.length_c   1.000
_cell.angle_alpha   90.00
_cell.angle_beta   90.00
_cell.angle_gamma   90.00
#
_symmetry.space_group_name_H-M   'P 1'
#
loop_
_entity.id
_entity.type
_entity.pdbx_description
1 polymer ?
#
loop_
_entity_poly.entity_id
_entity_poly.type
_entity_poly.pdbx_seq_one_letter_code
_entity_poly.pdbx_strand_id
1 'polypeptide(L)'
;MKELSESQLNHLRDYLDEQLLNVSQNFQKKFHPGGFQSLDELIRDLEPYFQVLDAMPMQRDSFLAVNAILRGLDFFIDAIVAFPPAPEPMFRALSVLDGLSLKLVQHGKLSTTDAIRLKSLLENCRMVVISKLSEVQGYELECSSVFERTLNDIDF
;
A
#
# COMPACT_ATOMS: atom_id res chain seq x y z
N MET A 1 21.51 7.27 -12.93
CA MET A 1 20.84 7.71 -11.69
C MET A 1 21.92 7.83 -10.61
N LYS A 2 21.96 8.94 -9.86
CA LYS A 2 22.97 9.17 -8.82
C LYS A 2 22.59 8.35 -7.58
N GLU A 3 23.52 7.57 -7.06
CA GLU A 3 23.28 6.69 -5.91
C GLU A 3 23.01 7.50 -4.63
N LEU A 4 22.08 7.02 -3.79
CA LEU A 4 21.88 7.56 -2.45
C LEU A 4 23.00 7.09 -1.51
N SER A 5 23.51 8.01 -0.70
CA SER A 5 24.42 7.71 0.40
C SER A 5 23.69 7.05 1.58
N GLU A 6 24.41 6.37 2.47
CA GLU A 6 23.83 5.76 3.67
C GLU A 6 23.07 6.76 4.54
N SER A 7 23.60 7.99 4.69
CA SER A 7 22.90 9.07 5.41
C SER A 7 21.57 9.44 4.74
N GLN A 8 21.52 9.48 3.41
CA GLN A 8 20.27 9.75 2.69
C GLN A 8 19.27 8.60 2.82
N LEU A 9 19.75 7.35 2.85
CA LEU A 9 18.89 6.17 3.08
C LEU A 9 18.31 6.14 4.49
N ASN A 10 19.09 6.54 5.50
CA ASN A 10 18.59 6.66 6.86
C ASN A 10 17.54 7.79 6.97
N HIS A 11 17.80 8.97 6.42
CA HIS A 11 16.79 10.04 6.39
C HIS A 11 15.52 9.64 5.64
N LEU A 12 15.66 8.87 4.55
CA LEU A 12 14.51 8.34 3.81
C LEU A 12 13.69 7.35 4.65
N ARG A 13 14.37 6.47 5.40
CA ARG A 13 13.70 5.56 6.34
C ARG A 13 12.95 6.33 7.42
N ASP A 14 13.62 7.29 8.05
CA ASP A 14 13.04 8.10 9.12
C ASP A 14 11.81 8.88 8.61
N TYR A 15 11.91 9.45 7.41
CA TYR A 15 10.79 10.12 6.75
C TYR A 15 9.61 9.17 6.53
N LEU A 16 9.84 7.99 5.93
CA LEU A 16 8.78 7.01 5.69
C LEU A 16 8.13 6.54 7.00
N ASP A 17 8.92 6.33 8.04
CA ASP A 17 8.44 5.94 9.37
C ASP A 17 7.61 7.04 10.02
N GLU A 18 8.05 8.30 9.92
CA GLU A 18 7.33 9.46 10.44
C GLU A 18 6.00 9.68 9.70
N GLN A 19 6.00 9.59 8.37
CA GLN A 19 4.76 9.71 7.57
C GLN A 19 3.74 8.65 8.00
N LEU A 20 4.13 7.37 8.02
CA LEU A 20 3.20 6.30 8.38
C LEU A 20 2.76 6.40 9.85
N LEU A 21 3.64 6.83 10.76
CA LEU A 21 3.30 7.08 12.16
C LEU A 21 2.24 8.18 12.30
N ASN A 22 2.41 9.30 11.61
CA ASN A 22 1.48 10.43 11.66
C ASN A 22 0.09 10.02 11.15
N VAL A 23 0.03 9.34 10.00
CA VAL A 23 -1.23 8.79 9.48
C VAL A 23 -1.84 7.78 10.45
N SER A 24 -1.03 6.89 11.03
CA SER A 24 -1.50 5.90 12.00
C SER A 24 -2.11 6.55 13.24
N GLN A 25 -1.50 7.61 13.77
CA GLN A 25 -2.03 8.35 14.93
C GLN A 25 -3.38 9.00 14.62
N ASN A 26 -3.55 9.60 13.43
CA ASN A 26 -4.80 10.18 13.00
C ASN A 26 -5.87 9.11 12.73
N PHE A 27 -5.46 7.93 12.23
CA PHE A 27 -6.33 6.78 12.05
C PHE A 27 -6.87 6.19 13.35
N GLN A 28 -6.08 6.22 14.43
CA GLN A 28 -6.59 5.82 15.76
C GLN A 28 -7.71 6.76 16.24
N LYS A 29 -7.72 8.01 15.80
CA LYS A 29 -8.75 9.01 16.10
C LYS A 29 -9.86 9.07 15.03
N LYS A 30 -9.93 8.10 14.11
CA LYS A 30 -10.97 8.08 13.05
C LYS A 30 -12.36 8.32 13.65
N PHE A 31 -13.18 9.08 12.94
CA PHE A 31 -14.53 9.50 13.36
C PHE A 31 -14.59 10.38 14.63
N HIS A 32 -13.45 10.91 15.08
CA HIS A 32 -13.35 11.87 16.18
C HIS A 32 -12.59 13.13 15.75
N PRO A 33 -12.69 14.24 16.50
CA PRO A 33 -11.93 15.46 16.20
C PRO A 33 -10.42 15.19 16.10
N GLY A 34 -9.80 15.67 15.02
CA GLY A 34 -8.38 15.49 14.74
C GLY A 34 -8.00 14.11 14.18
N GLY A 35 -8.97 13.28 13.81
CA GLY A 35 -8.75 12.08 13.00
C GLY A 35 -9.49 12.14 11.67
N PHE A 36 -9.29 11.11 10.86
CA PHE A 36 -9.91 10.99 9.54
C PHE A 36 -11.43 10.78 9.63
N GLN A 37 -12.17 11.51 8.81
CA GLN A 37 -13.63 11.40 8.71
C GLN A 37 -14.07 10.51 7.54
N SER A 38 -13.17 10.29 6.57
CA SER A 38 -13.42 9.41 5.43
C SER A 38 -12.16 8.64 5.02
N LEU A 39 -12.35 7.55 4.28
CA LEU A 39 -11.23 6.80 3.68
C LEU A 39 -10.45 7.66 2.68
N ASP A 40 -11.15 8.55 1.97
CA ASP A 40 -10.54 9.44 0.97
C ASP A 40 -9.59 10.48 1.60
N GLU A 41 -9.93 11.01 2.78
CA GLU A 41 -9.01 11.85 3.56
C GLU A 41 -7.75 11.08 3.97
N LEU A 42 -7.91 9.85 4.49
CA LEU A 42 -6.78 9.00 4.86
C LEU A 42 -5.88 8.70 3.66
N ILE A 43 -6.47 8.37 2.51
CA ILE A 43 -5.72 8.07 1.29
C ILE A 43 -4.93 9.28 0.80
N ARG A 44 -5.50 10.49 0.88
CA ARG A 44 -4.80 11.73 0.55
C ARG A 44 -3.59 11.96 1.46
N ASP A 45 -3.73 11.69 2.75
CA ASP A 45 -2.62 11.81 3.70
C ASP A 45 -1.56 10.69 3.53
N LEU A 46 -1.94 9.52 3.01
CA LEU A 46 -0.99 8.45 2.63
C LEU A 46 -0.29 8.71 1.29
N GLU A 47 -0.79 9.61 0.46
CA GLU A 47 -0.27 9.81 -0.90
C GLU A 47 1.23 10.17 -0.93
N PRO A 48 1.76 11.07 -0.07
CA PRO A 48 3.19 11.37 -0.04
C PRO A 48 4.06 10.13 0.27
N TYR A 49 3.56 9.23 1.12
CA TYR A 49 4.24 7.98 1.45
C TYR A 49 4.39 7.09 0.20
N PHE A 50 3.30 6.90 -0.55
CA PHE A 50 3.33 6.09 -1.78
C PHE A 50 4.13 6.75 -2.90
N GLN A 51 4.06 8.07 -3.06
CA GLN A 51 4.84 8.82 -4.05
C GLN A 51 6.35 8.65 -3.83
N VAL A 52 6.80 8.69 -2.57
CA VAL A 52 8.21 8.45 -2.25
C VAL A 52 8.62 7.02 -2.60
N LEU A 53 7.80 6.02 -2.28
CA LEU A 53 8.08 4.61 -2.62
C LEU A 53 8.12 4.37 -4.14
N ASP A 54 7.26 5.05 -4.90
CA ASP A 54 7.27 4.96 -6.36
C ASP A 54 8.53 5.57 -6.97
N ALA A 55 9.06 6.63 -6.36
CA ALA A 55 10.31 7.26 -6.79
C ALA A 55 11.57 6.46 -6.41
N MET A 56 11.48 5.50 -5.48
CA MET A 56 12.65 4.75 -5.01
C MET A 56 13.24 3.81 -6.07
N PRO A 57 14.57 3.74 -6.20
CA PRO A 57 15.23 2.77 -7.08
C PRO A 57 15.25 1.37 -6.45
N MET A 58 14.54 0.42 -7.06
CA MET A 58 14.30 -0.91 -6.47
C MET A 58 15.51 -1.84 -6.41
N GLN A 59 16.61 -1.57 -7.12
CA GLN A 59 17.73 -2.54 -7.24
C GLN A 59 18.71 -2.54 -6.06
N ARG A 60 18.84 -1.41 -5.34
CA ARG A 60 19.78 -1.26 -4.22
C ARG A 60 19.07 -1.09 -2.90
N ASP A 61 17.96 -0.36 -2.92
CA ASP A 61 17.20 -0.01 -1.72
C ASP A 61 16.01 -0.96 -1.51
N SER A 62 16.11 -2.16 -2.11
CA SER A 62 15.08 -3.19 -2.14
C SER A 62 14.58 -3.49 -0.73
N PHE A 63 15.47 -3.68 0.24
CA PHE A 63 15.04 -4.01 1.60
C PHE A 63 14.19 -2.92 2.24
N LEU A 64 14.56 -1.64 2.08
CA LEU A 64 13.76 -0.52 2.61
C LEU A 64 12.42 -0.44 1.88
N ALA A 65 12.43 -0.52 0.55
CA ALA A 65 11.23 -0.47 -0.28
C ALA A 65 10.27 -1.63 0.02
N VAL A 66 10.78 -2.86 0.11
CA VAL A 66 10.02 -4.07 0.47
C VAL A 66 9.33 -3.87 1.81
N ASN A 67 10.08 -3.54 2.86
CA ASN A 67 9.48 -3.39 4.20
C ASN A 67 8.49 -2.23 4.28
N ALA A 68 8.74 -1.13 3.57
CA ALA A 68 7.82 -0.01 3.54
C ALA A 68 6.52 -0.36 2.78
N ILE A 69 6.62 -0.93 1.58
CA ILE A 69 5.45 -1.35 0.80
C ILE A 69 4.61 -2.36 1.58
N LEU A 70 5.22 -3.37 2.21
CA LEU A 70 4.50 -4.35 3.02
C LEU A 70 3.76 -3.71 4.21
N ARG A 71 4.40 -2.75 4.91
CA ARG A 71 3.74 -2.00 6.01
C ARG A 71 2.61 -1.11 5.53
N GLY A 72 2.79 -0.44 4.39
CA GLY A 72 1.76 0.39 3.77
C GLY A 72 0.54 -0.43 3.33
N LEU A 73 0.77 -1.61 2.74
CA LEU A 73 -0.29 -2.56 2.38
C LEU A 73 -1.07 -3.03 3.60
N ASP A 74 -0.37 -3.50 4.63
CA ASP A 74 -0.96 -3.99 5.88
C ASP A 74 -1.84 -2.90 6.53
N PHE A 75 -1.30 -1.69 6.68
CA PHE A 75 -2.06 -0.54 7.19
C PHE A 75 -3.28 -0.19 6.32
N PHE A 76 -3.14 -0.26 4.99
CA PHE A 76 -4.24 0.05 4.09
C PHE A 76 -5.38 -0.98 4.16
N ILE A 77 -5.07 -2.25 4.37
CA ILE A 77 -6.08 -3.30 4.61
C ILE A 77 -6.90 -2.95 5.86
N ASP A 78 -6.25 -2.59 6.96
CA ASP A 78 -6.91 -2.17 8.19
C ASP A 78 -7.80 -0.93 7.97
N ALA A 79 -7.33 0.02 7.15
CA ALA A 79 -8.11 1.20 6.78
C ALA A 79 -9.39 0.82 6.01
N ILE A 80 -9.31 -0.04 5.00
CA ILE A 80 -10.50 -0.49 4.25
C ILE A 80 -11.52 -1.12 5.19
N VAL A 81 -11.09 -1.96 6.14
CA VAL A 81 -11.98 -2.59 7.11
C VAL A 81 -12.66 -1.55 8.00
N ALA A 82 -11.93 -0.53 8.45
CA ALA A 82 -12.40 0.45 9.41
C ALA A 82 -13.39 1.49 8.85
N PHE A 83 -13.27 1.86 7.58
CA PHE A 83 -14.12 2.89 6.97
C PHE A 83 -15.37 2.30 6.27
N PRO A 84 -16.43 3.11 6.11
CA PRO A 84 -17.53 2.78 5.20
C PRO A 84 -17.04 2.54 3.77
N PRO A 85 -17.79 1.78 2.95
CA PRO A 85 -17.47 1.60 1.54
C PRO A 85 -17.27 2.93 0.80
N ALA A 86 -16.12 3.08 0.15
CA ALA A 86 -15.79 4.22 -0.68
C ALA A 86 -15.02 3.72 -1.93
N PRO A 87 -15.73 3.19 -2.94
CA PRO A 87 -15.12 2.46 -4.05
C PRO A 87 -14.11 3.28 -4.85
N GLU A 88 -14.48 4.47 -5.31
CA GLU A 88 -13.61 5.33 -6.14
C GLU A 88 -12.26 5.63 -5.47
N PRO A 89 -12.20 6.17 -4.23
CA PRO A 89 -10.91 6.42 -3.59
C PRO A 89 -10.16 5.12 -3.28
N MET A 90 -10.87 4.05 -2.91
CA MET A 90 -10.27 2.74 -2.65
C MET A 90 -9.56 2.19 -3.90
N PHE A 91 -10.22 2.14 -5.05
CA PHE A 91 -9.61 1.63 -6.29
C PHE A 91 -8.48 2.50 -6.81
N ARG A 92 -8.55 3.83 -6.60
CA ARG A 92 -7.43 4.72 -6.89
C ARG A 92 -6.19 4.35 -6.09
N ALA A 93 -6.34 4.12 -4.78
CA ALA A 93 -5.22 3.68 -3.93
C ALA A 93 -4.73 2.27 -4.27
N LEU A 94 -5.65 1.32 -4.56
CA LEU A 94 -5.30 -0.03 -4.96
C LEU A 94 -4.50 -0.05 -6.27
N SER A 95 -4.82 0.81 -7.23
CA SER A 95 -4.06 0.94 -8.48
C SER A 95 -2.60 1.35 -8.23
N VAL A 96 -2.38 2.31 -7.33
CA VAL A 96 -1.02 2.74 -6.92
C VAL A 96 -0.29 1.59 -6.22
N LEU A 97 -0.94 0.92 -5.27
CA LEU A 97 -0.37 -0.20 -4.54
C LEU A 97 -0.04 -1.38 -5.44
N ASP A 98 -0.86 -1.67 -6.45
CA ASP A 98 -0.60 -2.73 -7.44
C ASP A 98 0.61 -2.36 -8.30
N GLY A 99 0.73 -1.10 -8.72
CA GLY A 99 1.93 -0.60 -9.40
C GLY A 99 3.21 -0.75 -8.57
N LEU A 100 3.17 -0.35 -7.29
CA LEU A 100 4.30 -0.48 -6.36
C LEU A 100 4.67 -1.95 -6.13
N SER A 101 3.67 -2.80 -5.95
CA SER A 101 3.87 -4.24 -5.71
C SER A 101 4.42 -4.94 -6.94
N LEU A 102 3.91 -4.64 -8.14
CA LEU A 102 4.44 -5.16 -9.40
C LEU A 102 5.90 -4.74 -9.60
N LYS A 103 6.22 -3.46 -9.34
CA LYS A 103 7.59 -2.95 -9.41
C LYS A 103 8.53 -3.69 -8.44
N LEU A 104 8.03 -4.05 -7.26
CA LEU A 104 8.74 -4.86 -6.28
C LEU A 104 9.04 -6.28 -6.80
N VAL A 105 8.04 -6.92 -7.41
CA VAL A 105 8.17 -8.28 -7.99
C VAL A 105 9.17 -8.28 -9.14
N GLN A 106 9.07 -7.31 -10.04
CA GLN A 106 9.90 -7.26 -11.26
C GLN A 106 11.34 -6.82 -11.01
N HIS A 107 11.59 -5.99 -9.99
CA HIS A 107 12.88 -5.32 -9.81
C HIS A 107 13.46 -5.37 -8.40
N GLY A 108 12.66 -5.72 -7.40
CA GLY A 108 13.00 -5.63 -5.97
C GLY A 108 13.80 -6.80 -5.42
N LYS A 109 14.24 -7.78 -6.23
CA LYS A 109 15.02 -8.95 -5.79
C LYS A 109 14.46 -9.57 -4.50
N LEU A 110 13.16 -9.87 -4.51
CA LEU A 110 12.46 -10.40 -3.34
C LEU A 110 13.06 -11.71 -2.86
N SER A 111 13.22 -11.85 -1.54
CA SER A 111 13.42 -13.17 -0.97
C SER A 111 12.14 -14.00 -1.13
N THR A 112 12.26 -15.33 -1.13
CA THR A 112 11.09 -16.22 -1.18
C THR A 112 10.09 -15.91 -0.05
N THR A 113 10.59 -15.60 1.15
CA THR A 113 9.75 -15.23 2.29
C THR A 113 9.01 -13.91 2.06
N ASP A 114 9.68 -12.89 1.53
CA ASP A 114 9.04 -11.60 1.24
C ASP A 114 8.02 -11.71 0.11
N ALA A 115 8.30 -12.51 -0.91
CA ALA A 115 7.37 -12.78 -2.01
C ALA A 115 6.10 -13.49 -1.50
N ILE A 116 6.24 -14.50 -0.62
CA ILE A 116 5.09 -15.16 0.01
C ILE A 116 4.30 -14.16 0.85
N ARG A 117 4.98 -13.34 1.66
CA ARG A 117 4.34 -12.34 2.51
C ARG A 117 3.58 -11.29 1.70
N LEU A 118 4.18 -10.80 0.61
CA LEU A 118 3.52 -9.90 -0.31
C LEU A 118 2.25 -10.55 -0.87
N LYS A 119 2.37 -11.75 -1.47
CA LYS A 119 1.23 -12.47 -2.04
C LYS A 119 0.09 -12.63 -1.05
N SER A 120 0.37 -13.06 0.18
CA SER A 120 -0.65 -13.21 1.23
C SER A 120 -1.35 -11.88 1.56
N LEU A 121 -0.62 -10.76 1.60
CA LEU A 121 -1.23 -9.43 1.82
C LEU A 121 -2.12 -9.01 0.64
N LEU A 122 -1.67 -9.22 -0.60
CA LEU A 122 -2.45 -8.87 -1.80
C LEU A 122 -3.74 -9.70 -1.89
N GLU A 123 -3.66 -11.01 -1.64
CA GLU A 123 -4.83 -11.91 -1.60
C GLU A 123 -5.79 -11.52 -0.47
N ASN A 124 -5.27 -11.25 0.73
CA ASN A 124 -6.09 -10.79 1.86
C ASN A 124 -6.78 -9.47 1.54
N CYS A 125 -6.05 -8.50 0.98
CA CYS A 125 -6.63 -7.21 0.59
C CYS A 125 -7.76 -7.39 -0.44
N ARG A 126 -7.55 -8.24 -1.46
CA ARG A 126 -8.60 -8.56 -2.44
C ARG A 126 -9.85 -9.13 -1.78
N MET A 127 -9.70 -10.06 -0.84
CA MET A 127 -10.83 -10.61 -0.08
C MET A 127 -11.53 -9.55 0.76
N VAL A 128 -10.78 -8.67 1.43
CA VAL A 128 -11.32 -7.55 2.21
C VAL A 128 -12.11 -6.58 1.33
N VAL A 129 -11.59 -6.23 0.15
CA VAL A 129 -12.29 -5.35 -0.82
C VAL A 129 -13.59 -5.99 -1.29
N ILE A 130 -13.54 -7.25 -1.73
CA ILE A 130 -14.74 -7.98 -2.18
C ILE A 130 -15.79 -8.04 -1.07
N SER A 131 -15.38 -8.33 0.17
CA SER A 131 -16.31 -8.36 1.31
C SER A 131 -16.84 -6.97 1.67
N LYS A 132 -16.02 -5.93 1.56
CA LYS A 132 -16.42 -4.55 1.88
C LYS A 132 -17.41 -3.99 0.86
N LEU A 133 -17.27 -4.41 -0.40
CA LEU A 133 -18.07 -3.93 -1.52
C LEU A 133 -19.16 -4.91 -1.96
N SER A 134 -19.44 -5.97 -1.20
CA SER A 134 -20.39 -7.03 -1.59
C SER A 134 -21.82 -6.52 -1.84
N GLU A 135 -22.19 -5.41 -1.22
CA GLU A 135 -23.52 -4.78 -1.37
C GLU A 135 -23.48 -3.55 -2.30
N VAL A 136 -22.31 -3.19 -2.84
CA VAL A 136 -22.13 -2.03 -3.71
C VAL A 136 -22.13 -2.48 -5.17
N GLN A 137 -23.13 -2.04 -5.93
CA GLN A 137 -23.29 -2.42 -7.34
C GLN A 137 -22.40 -1.58 -8.25
N GLY A 138 -22.00 -2.18 -9.39
CA GLY A 138 -21.30 -1.48 -10.47
C GLY A 138 -19.78 -1.44 -10.35
N TYR A 139 -19.22 -2.22 -9.42
CA TYR A 139 -17.77 -2.36 -9.20
C TYR A 139 -17.29 -3.81 -9.27
N GLU A 140 -18.08 -4.71 -9.84
CA GLU A 140 -17.80 -6.15 -9.87
C GLU A 140 -16.52 -6.46 -10.63
N LEU A 141 -16.26 -5.73 -11.72
CA LEU A 141 -15.05 -5.90 -12.55
C LEU A 141 -13.81 -5.37 -11.84
N GLU A 142 -13.90 -4.21 -11.21
CA GLU A 142 -12.84 -3.60 -10.42
C GLU A 142 -12.46 -4.50 -9.23
N CYS A 143 -13.46 -5.03 -8.51
CA CYS A 143 -13.25 -6.03 -7.46
C CYS A 143 -12.51 -7.28 -8.00
N SER A 144 -12.86 -7.75 -9.20
CA SER A 144 -12.18 -8.90 -9.81
C SER A 144 -10.75 -8.61 -10.26
N SER A 145 -10.37 -7.36 -10.46
CA SER A 145 -9.03 -6.99 -10.96
C SER A 145 -8.07 -6.49 -9.87
N VAL A 146 -8.51 -6.40 -8.62
CA VAL A 146 -7.65 -6.01 -7.48
C VAL A 146 -6.40 -6.89 -7.40
N PHE A 147 -5.24 -6.25 -7.56
CA PHE A 147 -3.91 -6.87 -7.58
C PHE A 147 -3.69 -7.97 -8.63
N GLU A 148 -4.57 -8.09 -9.63
CA GLU A 148 -4.49 -9.14 -10.64
C GLU A 148 -3.14 -9.13 -11.37
N ARG A 149 -2.64 -7.94 -11.73
CA ARG A 149 -1.37 -7.79 -12.44
C ARG A 149 -0.21 -8.32 -11.63
N THR A 150 -0.11 -7.92 -10.36
CA THR A 150 0.99 -8.37 -9.49
C THR A 150 0.86 -9.86 -9.18
N LEU A 151 -0.34 -10.35 -8.86
CA LEU A 151 -0.55 -11.75 -8.50
C LEU A 151 -0.22 -12.73 -9.64
N ASN A 152 -0.43 -12.32 -10.89
CA ASN A 152 -0.06 -13.10 -12.07
C ASN A 152 1.46 -13.15 -12.34
N ASP A 153 2.22 -12.17 -11.81
CA ASP A 153 3.68 -12.08 -11.99
C ASP A 153 4.45 -12.74 -10.82
N ILE A 154 3.77 -13.07 -9.72
CA ILE A 154 4.35 -13.81 -8.59
C ILE A 154 4.26 -15.32 -8.87
N ASP A 155 5.30 -15.85 -9.51
CA ASP A 155 5.53 -17.28 -9.69
C ASP A 155 6.52 -17.84 -8.64
N PHE A 156 6.29 -19.09 -8.19
CA PHE A 156 7.19 -19.87 -7.34
C PHE A 156 7.60 -21.18 -8.00
#